data_AF-A0A397FD27-F1
#
_entry.id   AF-A0A397FD27-F1
#
_cell.length_a   1.000
_cell.length_b   1.000
_cell.length_c   1.000
_cell.angle_alpha   90.00
_cell.angle_beta   90.00
_cell.angle_gamma   90.00
#
_symmetry.space_group_name_H-M   'P 1'
#
loop_
_entity.id
_entity.type
_entity.pdbx_description
1 polymer ?
#
loop_
_entity_poly.entity_id
_entity_poly.type
_entity_poly.pdbx_seq_one_letter_code
_entity_poly.pdbx_strand_id
1 'polypeptide(L)'
;MICMYLSLSLRPGQGLQYDRQWLVVDDKGDFVTQRKYPSMALIQPHLALLDPSSIRSANAITLTATNGALDPLVVPVLTRGVERSVRVWKDRMDAIDQGDAAAAWLAKFLGNPTFRLVRLKDSFKRPCDPEFAPDHITVAAAASLTALEQKLDRPLDILRFRP
;
A
#
# COMPACT_ATOMS: atom_id res chain seq x y z
N MET A 1 6.74 -0.49 -5.66
CA MET A 1 5.72 -0.71 -4.62
C MET A 1 5.91 0.37 -3.59
N ILE A 2 4.97 1.30 -3.46
CA ILE A 2 4.95 2.15 -2.26
C ILE A 2 4.89 1.19 -1.09
N CYS A 3 5.86 1.31 -0.18
CA CYS A 3 5.84 0.60 1.07
C CYS A 3 4.74 1.22 1.92
N MET A 4 3.51 0.80 1.67
CA MET A 4 2.35 1.28 2.39
C MET A 4 2.40 0.65 3.77
N TYR A 5 2.96 1.37 4.74
CA TYR A 5 2.82 1.05 6.16
C TYR A 5 1.40 1.41 6.58
N LEU A 6 0.43 0.64 6.09
CA LEU A 6 -0.90 0.64 6.68
C LEU A 6 -0.76 -0.04 8.03
N SER A 7 -0.72 0.75 9.09
CA SER A 7 -1.12 0.26 10.42
C SER A 7 -2.52 -0.33 10.24
N LEU A 8 -2.68 -1.65 10.36
CA LEU A 8 -3.96 -2.35 10.60
C LEU A 8 -3.74 -3.87 10.77
N SER A 9 -4.62 -4.45 11.58
CA SER A 9 -4.58 -5.76 12.24
C SER A 9 -4.29 -6.99 11.34
N LEU A 10 -3.59 -7.96 11.93
CA LEU A 10 -3.29 -9.28 11.34
C LEU A 10 -4.58 -10.08 11.10
N ARG A 11 -4.74 -10.64 9.90
CA ARG A 11 -5.70 -11.72 9.63
C ARG A 11 -4.96 -13.06 9.54
N PRO A 12 -5.30 -14.07 10.36
CA PRO A 12 -4.70 -15.40 10.26
C PRO A 12 -4.84 -15.96 8.84
N GLY A 13 -3.72 -16.29 8.19
CA GLY A 13 -3.68 -16.84 6.83
C GLY A 13 -3.78 -15.83 5.67
N GLN A 14 -3.93 -14.52 5.93
CA GLN A 14 -4.01 -13.48 4.88
C GLN A 14 -3.05 -12.29 5.05
N GLY A 15 -2.16 -12.34 6.06
CA GLY A 15 -1.25 -11.23 6.37
C GLY A 15 -1.99 -10.00 6.91
N LEU A 16 -1.34 -8.84 6.87
CA LEU A 16 -1.92 -7.57 7.33
C LEU A 16 -3.10 -7.16 6.44
N GLN A 17 -4.22 -6.80 7.05
CA GLN A 17 -5.42 -6.39 6.34
C GLN A 17 -5.14 -5.14 5.47
N TYR A 18 -5.43 -5.25 4.16
CA TYR A 18 -5.16 -4.26 3.10
C TYR A 18 -3.69 -4.11 2.67
N ASP A 19 -2.79 -4.99 3.11
CA ASP A 19 -1.41 -5.01 2.62
C ASP A 19 -1.39 -5.19 1.09
N ARG A 20 -0.58 -4.37 0.41
CA ARG A 20 -0.31 -4.42 -1.05
C ARG A 20 -1.51 -4.26 -1.98
N GLN A 21 -2.65 -3.78 -1.49
CA GLN A 21 -3.81 -3.52 -2.34
C GLN A 21 -3.73 -2.17 -3.06
N TRP A 22 -2.71 -1.36 -2.82
CA TRP A 22 -2.67 0.03 -3.25
C TRP A 22 -1.43 0.33 -4.08
N LEU A 23 -1.61 1.08 -5.15
CA LEU A 23 -0.57 1.42 -6.10
C LEU A 23 -0.68 2.89 -6.49
N VAL A 24 0.45 3.50 -6.80
CA VAL A 24 0.47 4.69 -7.66
C VAL A 24 0.83 4.22 -9.05
N VAL A 25 0.11 4.69 -10.04
CA VAL A 25 0.32 4.38 -11.46
C VAL A 25 0.51 5.65 -12.26
N ASP A 26 1.21 5.56 -13.37
CA ASP A 26 1.29 6.63 -14.37
C ASP A 26 0.11 6.58 -15.36
N ASP A 27 0.15 7.46 -16.37
CA ASP A 27 -0.84 7.56 -17.45
C ASP A 27 -0.96 6.27 -18.28
N LYS A 28 0.06 5.43 -18.30
CA LYS A 28 0.07 4.14 -19.01
C LYS A 28 -0.46 2.99 -18.15
N GLY A 29 -0.77 3.26 -16.88
CA GLY A 29 -1.16 2.26 -15.91
C GLY A 29 0.01 1.45 -15.36
N ASP A 30 1.26 1.85 -15.63
CA ASP A 30 2.42 1.16 -15.09
C ASP A 30 2.65 1.59 -13.64
N PHE A 31 2.88 0.60 -12.77
CA PHE A 31 3.09 0.87 -11.35
C PHE A 31 4.37 1.68 -11.09
N VAL A 32 4.25 2.69 -10.23
CA VAL A 32 5.35 3.56 -9.82
C VAL A 32 6.03 2.99 -8.57
N THR A 33 7.36 3.10 -8.51
CA THR A 33 8.15 2.56 -7.40
C THR A 33 8.96 3.62 -6.69
N GLN A 34 9.19 3.41 -5.39
CA GLN A 34 10.11 4.23 -4.59
C GLN A 34 11.54 4.21 -5.14
N ARG A 35 11.98 3.13 -5.81
CA ARG A 35 13.29 3.09 -6.47
C ARG A 35 13.39 4.10 -7.61
N LYS A 36 12.29 4.30 -8.35
CA LYS A 36 12.20 5.28 -9.44
C LYS A 36 11.91 6.70 -8.90
N TYR A 37 11.10 6.81 -7.85
CA TYR A 37 10.73 8.07 -7.22
C TYR A 37 10.94 7.99 -5.69
N PRO A 38 12.16 8.27 -5.19
CA PRO A 38 12.49 8.14 -3.78
C PRO A 38 11.65 9.01 -2.85
N SER A 39 11.18 10.17 -3.32
CA SER A 39 10.28 11.07 -2.57
C SER A 39 8.99 10.39 -2.14
N MET A 40 8.53 9.34 -2.83
CA MET A 40 7.36 8.54 -2.41
C MET A 40 7.54 7.90 -1.03
N ALA A 41 8.76 7.74 -0.52
CA ALA A 41 9.02 7.25 0.83
C ALA A 41 8.58 8.23 1.92
N LEU A 42 8.38 9.50 1.58
CA LEU A 42 7.91 10.56 2.48
C LEU A 42 6.38 10.65 2.52
N ILE A 43 5.67 9.86 1.72
CA ILE A 43 4.21 9.76 1.79
C ILE A 43 3.89 8.69 2.84
N GLN A 44 3.23 9.11 3.91
CA GLN A 44 2.73 8.23 4.96
C GLN A 44 1.21 8.09 4.87
N PRO A 45 0.72 6.98 4.30
CA PRO A 45 -0.69 6.67 4.23
C PRO A 45 -1.18 6.06 5.56
N HIS A 46 -2.41 6.41 5.95
CA HIS A 46 -3.10 5.85 7.11
C HIS A 46 -4.53 5.50 6.70
N LEU A 47 -4.99 4.28 6.99
CA LEU A 47 -6.39 3.90 6.77
C LEU A 47 -7.18 4.11 8.06
N ALA A 48 -8.33 4.76 7.92
CA ALA A 48 -9.26 5.00 9.02
C ALA A 48 -10.60 4.30 8.79
N LEU A 49 -11.24 3.95 9.90
CA LEU A 49 -12.66 3.62 9.98
C LEU A 49 -13.40 4.89 10.39
N LEU A 50 -13.88 5.67 9.43
CA LEU A 50 -14.79 6.79 9.68
C LEU A 50 -16.17 6.33 10.15
N ASP A 51 -16.53 5.06 9.91
CA ASP A 51 -17.82 4.48 10.31
C ASP A 51 -17.59 3.25 11.21
N PRO A 52 -17.82 3.37 12.52
CA PRO A 52 -17.72 2.26 13.46
C PRO A 52 -18.69 1.11 13.18
N SER A 53 -19.79 1.36 12.46
CA SER A 53 -20.76 0.32 12.08
C SER A 53 -20.32 -0.49 10.86
N SER A 54 -19.39 0.03 10.07
CA SER A 54 -18.76 -0.66 8.94
C SER A 54 -17.56 -1.50 9.42
N ILE A 55 -17.86 -2.57 10.18
CA ILE A 55 -16.87 -3.45 10.83
C ILE A 55 -15.96 -4.19 9.83
N ARG A 56 -16.25 -4.15 8.52
CA ARG A 56 -15.58 -4.99 7.52
C ARG A 56 -14.59 -4.28 6.59
N SER A 57 -14.61 -2.95 6.49
CA SER A 57 -13.75 -2.22 5.54
C SER A 57 -13.33 -0.83 5.99
N ALA A 58 -12.02 -0.54 5.89
CA ALA A 58 -11.54 0.84 5.95
C ALA A 58 -12.27 1.67 4.90
N ASN A 59 -12.82 2.81 5.30
CA ASN A 59 -13.64 3.65 4.44
C ASN A 59 -12.98 5.00 4.12
N ALA A 60 -11.83 5.32 4.72
CA ALA A 60 -10.99 6.44 4.29
C ALA A 60 -9.50 6.12 4.35
N ILE A 61 -8.75 6.80 3.48
CA ILE A 61 -7.29 6.86 3.49
C ILE A 61 -6.85 8.31 3.67
N THR A 62 -5.93 8.52 4.60
CA THR A 62 -5.23 9.77 4.83
C THR A 62 -3.84 9.68 4.23
N LEU A 63 -3.44 10.63 3.39
CA LEU A 63 -2.08 10.77 2.87
C LEU A 63 -1.40 11.93 3.58
N THR A 64 -0.30 11.65 4.28
CA THR A 64 0.49 12.66 4.99
C THR A 64 1.88 12.77 4.39
N ALA A 65 2.34 13.99 4.14
CA ALA A 65 3.73 14.25 3.77
C ALA A 65 4.59 14.41 5.03
N THR A 66 5.51 13.48 5.30
CA THR A 66 6.31 13.47 6.55
C THR A 66 7.29 14.63 6.66
N ASN A 67 7.63 15.26 5.53
CA ASN A 67 8.46 16.47 5.49
C ASN A 67 7.64 17.76 5.66
N GLY A 68 6.33 17.68 5.89
CA GLY A 68 5.46 18.84 6.05
C GLY A 68 5.25 19.67 4.78
N ALA A 69 5.63 19.17 3.61
CA ALA A 69 5.52 19.94 2.36
C ALA A 69 4.07 20.15 1.90
N LEU A 70 3.13 19.34 2.38
CA LEU A 70 1.70 19.42 2.09
C LEU A 70 0.87 19.08 3.32
N ASP A 71 -0.30 19.73 3.39
CA ASP A 71 -1.34 19.35 4.35
C ASP A 71 -1.80 17.91 4.11
N PRO A 72 -2.16 17.17 5.17
CA PRO A 72 -2.73 15.83 5.04
C PRO A 72 -4.01 15.85 4.20
N LEU A 73 -4.13 14.90 3.29
CA LEU A 73 -5.34 14.70 2.49
C LEU A 73 -6.10 13.48 3.01
N VAL A 74 -7.37 13.64 3.35
CA VAL A 74 -8.29 12.53 3.64
C VAL A 74 -9.21 12.33 2.44
N VAL A 75 -9.27 11.10 1.92
CA VAL A 75 -10.22 10.71 0.86
C VAL A 75 -10.96 9.43 1.23
N PRO A 76 -12.23 9.28 0.82
CA PRO A 76 -12.95 8.03 0.99
C PRO A 76 -12.28 6.92 0.17
N VAL A 77 -12.28 5.70 0.71
CA VAL A 77 -11.82 4.52 -0.01
C VAL A 77 -12.90 4.10 -1.00
N LEU A 78 -12.60 4.18 -2.29
CA LEU A 78 -13.54 3.78 -3.34
C LEU A 78 -13.41 2.28 -3.61
N THR A 79 -14.53 1.57 -3.51
CA THR A 79 -14.67 0.14 -3.84
C THR A 79 -15.27 -0.09 -5.22
N ARG A 80 -15.86 0.96 -5.82
CA ARG A 80 -16.46 0.99 -7.14
C ARG A 80 -16.15 2.35 -7.77
N GLY A 81 -16.10 2.41 -9.09
CA GLY A 81 -15.82 3.66 -9.81
C GLY A 81 -15.08 3.40 -11.11
N VAL A 82 -14.26 4.37 -11.52
CA VAL A 82 -13.44 4.26 -12.73
C VAL A 82 -12.44 3.14 -12.55
N GLU A 83 -12.52 2.14 -13.42
CA GLU A 83 -11.57 1.04 -13.46
C GLU A 83 -10.38 1.41 -14.35
N ARG A 84 -9.18 1.00 -13.93
CA ARG A 84 -7.96 1.11 -14.70
C ARG A 84 -7.28 -0.24 -14.80
N SER A 85 -6.84 -0.57 -16.01
CA SER A 85 -5.91 -1.67 -16.21
C SER A 85 -4.54 -1.21 -15.75
N VAL A 86 -3.95 -1.93 -14.79
CA VAL A 86 -2.66 -1.61 -14.22
C VAL A 86 -1.68 -2.76 -14.45
N ARG A 87 -0.43 -2.40 -14.71
CA ARG A 87 0.66 -3.37 -14.88
C ARG A 87 1.56 -3.33 -13.67
N VAL A 88 1.69 -4.48 -13.01
CA VAL A 88 2.70 -4.71 -11.98
C VAL A 88 3.66 -5.76 -12.53
N TRP A 89 4.86 -5.30 -12.92
CA TRP A 89 5.89 -6.16 -13.49
C TRP A 89 5.39 -6.82 -14.78
N LYS A 90 5.21 -8.14 -14.80
CA LYS A 90 4.68 -8.88 -15.94
C LYS A 90 3.16 -9.05 -15.89
N ASP A 91 2.53 -8.76 -14.75
CA ASP A 91 1.13 -9.02 -14.51
C ASP A 91 0.26 -7.80 -14.84
N ARG A 92 -0.92 -8.05 -15.41
CA ARG A 92 -1.97 -7.06 -15.59
C ARG A 92 -3.14 -7.37 -14.67
N MET A 93 -3.69 -6.35 -14.05
CA MET A 93 -4.79 -6.45 -13.11
C MET A 93 -5.67 -5.22 -13.17
N ASP A 94 -6.90 -5.32 -12.68
CA ASP A 94 -7.81 -4.19 -12.61
C ASP A 94 -7.75 -3.53 -11.24
N ALA A 95 -7.73 -2.20 -11.25
CA ALA A 95 -7.73 -1.38 -10.06
C ALA A 95 -8.81 -0.29 -10.16
N ILE A 96 -9.32 0.13 -9.01
CA ILE A 96 -10.26 1.23 -8.86
C ILE A 96 -9.49 2.52 -8.59
N ASP A 97 -9.74 3.52 -9.42
CA ASP A 97 -9.23 4.88 -9.24
C ASP A 97 -9.77 5.50 -7.96
N GLN A 98 -8.90 6.12 -7.17
CA GLN A 98 -9.26 6.71 -5.87
C GLN A 98 -9.61 8.21 -5.96
N GLY A 99 -9.79 8.72 -7.18
CA GLY A 99 -10.36 10.03 -7.45
C GLY A 99 -9.32 11.13 -7.67
N ASP A 100 -9.81 12.26 -8.19
CA ASP A 100 -8.96 13.36 -8.64
C ASP A 100 -8.29 14.12 -7.48
N ALA A 101 -8.89 14.11 -6.28
CA ALA A 101 -8.27 14.69 -5.09
C ALA A 101 -6.94 13.98 -4.73
N ALA A 102 -6.95 12.64 -4.76
CA ALA A 102 -5.75 11.85 -4.51
C ALA A 102 -4.71 12.04 -5.62
N ALA A 103 -5.15 12.09 -6.89
CA ALA A 103 -4.28 12.37 -8.03
C ALA A 103 -3.62 13.76 -7.92
N ALA A 104 -4.39 14.79 -7.60
CA ALA A 104 -3.90 16.16 -7.45
C ALA A 104 -2.88 16.29 -6.31
N TRP A 105 -3.12 15.64 -5.18
CA TRP A 105 -2.18 15.64 -4.05
C TRP A 105 -0.87 14.94 -4.41
N LEU A 106 -0.95 13.76 -5.05
CA LEU A 106 0.24 13.05 -5.54
C LEU A 106 1.00 13.87 -6.59
N ALA A 107 0.30 14.50 -7.51
CA ALA A 107 0.89 15.35 -8.53
C ALA A 107 1.65 16.52 -7.92
N LYS A 108 1.05 17.19 -6.93
CA LYS A 108 1.68 18.29 -6.20
C LYS A 108 2.91 17.81 -5.41
N PHE A 109 2.84 16.64 -4.79
CA PHE A 109 3.92 16.13 -3.94
C PHE A 109 5.10 15.55 -4.75
N LEU A 110 4.80 14.79 -5.80
CA LEU A 110 5.79 14.04 -6.58
C LEU A 110 6.22 14.78 -7.85
N GLY A 111 5.58 15.91 -8.17
CA GLY A 111 5.90 16.75 -9.33
C GLY A 111 5.50 16.13 -10.68
N ASN A 112 4.57 15.18 -10.68
CA ASN A 112 4.10 14.53 -11.91
C ASN A 112 2.56 14.49 -11.98
N PRO A 113 1.93 15.21 -12.94
CA PRO A 113 0.48 15.30 -13.06
C PRO A 113 -0.20 14.02 -13.53
N THR A 114 0.54 13.03 -14.05
CA THR A 114 -0.04 11.78 -14.56
C THR A 114 -0.29 10.75 -13.47
N PHE A 115 0.21 10.99 -12.25
CA PHE A 115 0.12 10.01 -11.18
C PHE A 115 -1.26 9.92 -10.58
N ARG A 116 -1.72 8.68 -10.45
CA ARG A 116 -3.01 8.36 -9.83
C ARG A 116 -2.84 7.31 -8.75
N LEU A 117 -3.56 7.48 -7.65
CA LEU A 117 -3.72 6.46 -6.62
C LEU A 117 -4.81 5.49 -7.06
N VAL A 118 -4.51 4.20 -7.01
CA VAL A 118 -5.45 3.13 -7.35
C VAL A 118 -5.43 2.03 -6.30
N ARG A 119 -6.57 1.36 -6.13
CA ARG A 119 -6.72 0.19 -5.25
C ARG A 119 -7.10 -1.03 -6.08
N LEU A 120 -6.34 -2.11 -5.96
CA LEU A 120 -6.67 -3.40 -6.55
C LEU A 120 -8.02 -3.91 -6.03
N LYS A 121 -8.81 -4.54 -6.90
CA LYS A 121 -10.08 -5.17 -6.50
C LYS A 121 -9.82 -6.29 -5.48
N ASP A 122 -10.74 -6.48 -4.54
CA ASP A 122 -10.62 -7.51 -3.49
C ASP A 122 -10.57 -8.95 -4.04
N SER A 123 -10.96 -9.16 -5.30
CA SER A 123 -10.81 -10.44 -6.02
C SER A 123 -9.37 -10.78 -6.41
N PHE A 124 -8.43 -9.82 -6.28
CA PHE A 124 -7.03 -10.07 -6.57
C PHE A 124 -6.41 -11.01 -5.54
N LYS A 125 -6.16 -12.25 -5.97
CA LYS A 125 -5.30 -13.18 -5.25
C LYS A 125 -3.91 -13.10 -5.86
N ARG A 126 -2.89 -12.96 -5.01
CA ARG A 126 -1.51 -13.02 -5.49
C ARG A 126 -1.29 -14.39 -6.14
N PRO A 127 -0.89 -14.47 -7.41
CA PRO A 127 -0.35 -15.70 -7.92
C PRO A 127 0.99 -15.92 -7.21
N CYS A 128 1.01 -16.87 -6.29
CA CYS A 128 2.27 -17.47 -5.89
C CYS A 128 2.48 -18.64 -6.85
N ASP A 129 3.65 -18.68 -7.47
CA ASP A 129 3.98 -19.79 -8.34
C ASP A 129 4.00 -21.07 -7.48
N PRO A 130 3.09 -22.02 -7.72
CA PRO A 130 2.98 -23.23 -6.90
C PRO A 130 4.24 -24.11 -6.99
N GLU A 131 5.10 -23.92 -8.00
CA GLU A 131 6.39 -24.60 -8.09
C GLU A 131 7.37 -24.14 -7.00
N PHE A 132 7.28 -22.88 -6.55
CA PHE A 132 8.22 -22.30 -5.58
C PHE A 132 7.70 -22.25 -4.14
N ALA A 133 6.38 -22.28 -3.94
CA ALA A 133 5.79 -22.29 -2.60
C ALA A 133 4.37 -22.91 -2.60
N PRO A 134 4.26 -24.25 -2.71
CA PRO A 134 3.03 -24.94 -2.41
C PRO A 134 2.74 -24.72 -0.90
N ASP A 135 1.66 -24.03 -0.56
CA ASP A 135 1.29 -23.65 0.82
C ASP A 135 2.09 -22.49 1.45
N HIS A 136 2.25 -21.38 0.73
CA HIS A 136 2.94 -20.16 1.22
C HIS A 136 2.46 -19.72 2.62
N ILE A 137 3.35 -19.85 3.61
CA ILE A 137 3.30 -19.17 4.91
C ILE A 137 4.55 -18.30 5.00
N THR A 138 4.41 -16.99 5.25
CA THR A 138 5.60 -16.19 5.60
C THR A 138 5.97 -16.49 7.04
N VAL A 139 7.19 -16.95 7.27
CA VAL A 139 7.71 -17.21 8.62
C VAL A 139 8.83 -16.22 8.89
N ALA A 140 8.67 -15.42 9.94
CA ALA A 140 9.76 -14.65 10.53
C ALA A 140 10.12 -15.30 11.88
N ALA A 141 11.37 -15.70 12.05
CA ALA A 141 11.83 -16.26 13.32
C ALA A 141 12.11 -15.13 14.32
N ALA A 142 11.49 -15.21 15.50
CA ALA A 142 11.68 -14.21 16.57
C ALA A 142 13.16 -14.05 16.94
N ALA A 143 13.94 -15.14 16.95
CA ALA A 143 15.37 -15.09 17.21
C ALA A 143 16.16 -14.27 16.17
N SER A 144 15.76 -14.31 14.90
CA SER A 144 16.37 -13.48 13.85
C SER A 144 16.03 -12.01 14.01
N LEU A 145 14.82 -11.68 14.48
CA LEU A 145 14.45 -10.31 14.82
C LEU A 145 15.28 -9.81 16.01
N THR A 146 15.37 -10.58 17.10
CA THR A 146 16.14 -10.21 18.29
C THR A 146 17.63 -10.02 17.97
N ALA A 147 18.23 -10.92 17.18
CA ALA A 147 19.62 -10.80 16.76
C ALA A 147 19.87 -9.57 15.87
N LEU A 148 18.86 -9.13 15.12
CA LEU A 148 18.92 -7.94 14.30
C LEU A 148 18.71 -6.66 15.13
N GLU A 149 17.80 -6.67 16.10
CA GLU A 149 17.57 -5.59 17.05
C GLU A 149 18.84 -5.29 17.88
N GLN A 150 19.58 -6.33 18.31
CA GLN A 150 20.85 -6.16 19.03
C GLN A 150 21.95 -5.45 18.23
N LYS A 151 21.83 -5.40 16.90
CA LYS A 151 22.79 -4.74 16.00
C LYS A 151 22.31 -3.35 15.54
N LEU A 152 21.17 -2.87 16.03
CA LEU A 152 20.56 -1.62 15.61
C LEU A 152 20.35 -0.70 16.81
N ASP A 153 20.70 0.58 16.65
CA ASP A 153 20.49 1.62 17.68
C ASP A 153 19.01 1.96 17.95
N ARG A 154 18.07 1.25 17.31
CA ARG A 154 16.63 1.46 17.47
C ARG A 154 15.85 0.16 17.31
N PRO A 155 14.78 -0.05 18.10
CA PRO A 155 13.93 -1.22 17.98
C PRO A 155 13.27 -1.30 16.59
N LEU A 156 13.10 -2.53 16.10
CA LEU A 156 12.46 -2.81 14.81
C LEU A 156 11.10 -3.45 15.04
N ASP A 157 10.05 -2.78 14.56
CA ASP A 157 8.73 -3.38 14.52
C ASP A 157 8.71 -4.57 13.53
N ILE A 158 8.21 -5.72 14.00
CA ILE A 158 8.00 -6.94 13.19
C ILE A 158 7.15 -6.66 11.95
N LEU A 159 6.27 -5.65 12.00
CA LEU A 159 5.45 -5.21 10.88
C LEU A 159 6.29 -4.72 9.68
N ARG A 160 7.58 -4.40 9.87
CA ARG A 160 8.51 -4.09 8.77
C ARG A 160 8.83 -5.27 7.87
N PHE A 161 8.73 -6.49 8.39
CA PHE A 161 9.09 -7.71 7.67
C PHE A 161 7.94 -8.31 6.87
N ARG A 162 6.71 -7.80 7.08
CA ARG A 162 5.49 -8.28 6.41
C ARG A 162 5.31 -9.81 6.45
N PRO A 163 5.33 -10.42 7.65
CA PRO A 163 4.96 -11.82 7.79
C PRO A 163 3.50 -12.08 7.33
#